data_AF-A0A838DY32-F1
#
_entry.id   AF-A0A838DY32-F1
#
_cell.length_a   1.000
_cell.length_b   1.000
_cell.length_c   1.000
_cell.angle_alpha   90.00
_cell.angle_beta   90.00
_cell.angle_gamma   90.00
#
_symmetry.space_group_name_H-M   'P 1'
#
loop_
_entity.id
_entity.type
_entity.pdbx_description
1 polymer ?
#
loop_
_entity_poly.entity_id
_entity_poly.type
_entity_poly.pdbx_seq_one_letter_code
_entity_poly.pdbx_strand_id
1 'polypeptide(L)'
;MLKKLVNEAFCTLRITTTGPLLVKSGHASVSGPDMTPVLTWRNGKQEVFLPGSSLKGVVRSHLEKIVCSLKPRVVCYPFEGNEDRQADVDQRQQYYRDSCGGMFNQYGKRSEDNRRRLEERTDLVYAASCPICRLFGSTGFIGRLAISDAYLASDELKEQRDGVGIDRLTGGASHGAKFELEVVSTGVAFETDIHLRNFEIWQLGMLFVVLQDMQDELIHIGSGRSRGLGKVTATIKEQGSEARPGGFVTSIIRQSEEPAQQLWGLGRWLHDKSYGTWADDYLELKQSGERSNRGIRTRRIFQGEALTSLREAAVDQFIERMRAWPEDLAREFAPAGRR
;
A
#
# COMPACT_ATOMS: atom_id res chain seq x y z
N MET A 1 -18.80 7.00 5.27
CA MET A 1 -17.57 6.36 5.75
C MET A 1 -17.47 6.49 7.26
N LEU A 2 -16.79 5.57 7.94
CA LEU A 2 -16.68 5.50 9.39
C LEU A 2 -16.17 6.84 9.98
N LYS A 3 -17.10 7.60 10.60
CA LYS A 3 -16.85 8.97 11.10
C LYS A 3 -16.02 8.98 12.40
N LYS A 4 -16.03 7.87 13.15
CA LYS A 4 -15.30 7.72 14.41
C LYS A 4 -13.85 7.31 14.15
N LEU A 5 -12.90 7.86 14.88
CA LEU A 5 -11.54 7.34 14.91
C LEU A 5 -11.42 6.38 16.10
N VAL A 6 -11.16 5.09 15.84
CA VAL A 6 -11.09 4.06 16.90
C VAL A 6 -9.66 3.60 17.17
N ASN A 7 -8.87 3.40 16.11
CA ASN A 7 -7.46 3.05 16.22
C ASN A 7 -6.68 3.66 15.04
N GLU A 8 -5.39 3.87 15.26
CA GLU A 8 -4.43 4.35 14.27
C GLU A 8 -3.12 3.57 14.44
N ALA A 9 -2.41 3.30 13.36
CA ALA A 9 -1.05 2.78 13.39
C ALA A 9 -0.15 3.65 12.52
N PHE A 10 1.06 3.94 12.97
CA PHE A 10 2.02 4.75 12.24
C PHE A 10 3.46 4.34 12.51
N CYS A 11 4.31 4.56 11.52
CA CYS A 11 5.76 4.41 11.63
C CYS A 11 6.47 5.32 10.62
N THR A 12 7.72 5.66 10.91
CA THR A 12 8.62 6.29 9.93
C THR A 12 9.49 5.20 9.31
N LEU A 13 9.53 5.15 7.99
CA LEU A 13 10.29 4.19 7.21
C LEU A 13 11.52 4.88 6.62
N ARG A 14 12.70 4.28 6.82
CA ARG A 14 13.94 4.68 6.12
C ARG A 14 14.15 3.74 4.95
N ILE A 15 14.09 4.28 3.73
CA ILE A 15 14.30 3.56 2.46
C ILE A 15 15.71 3.89 1.97
N THR A 16 16.55 2.90 1.70
CA THR A 16 17.92 3.10 1.21
C THR A 16 18.07 2.41 -0.14
N THR A 17 18.65 3.11 -1.12
CA THR A 17 18.97 2.50 -2.42
C THR A 17 20.08 1.47 -2.26
N THR A 18 19.81 0.22 -2.66
CA THR A 18 20.83 -0.86 -2.72
C THR A 18 21.32 -1.10 -4.15
N GLY A 19 20.62 -0.49 -5.12
CA GLY A 19 21.08 -0.31 -6.49
C GLY A 19 20.59 1.04 -7.05
N PRO A 20 20.94 1.36 -8.31
CA PRO A 20 20.57 2.65 -8.89
C PRO A 20 19.06 2.75 -9.07
N LEU A 21 18.49 3.91 -8.73
CA LEU A 21 17.04 4.13 -8.67
C LEU A 21 16.61 5.25 -9.62
N LEU A 22 15.54 5.02 -10.39
CA LEU A 22 14.94 6.03 -11.26
C LEU A 22 13.42 6.02 -11.16
N VAL A 23 12.88 7.01 -10.44
CA VAL A 23 11.47 7.41 -10.54
C VAL A 23 11.41 8.59 -11.51
N LYS A 24 10.93 8.37 -12.72
CA LYS A 24 11.02 9.35 -13.81
C LYS A 24 10.17 10.59 -13.52
N SER A 25 10.68 11.77 -13.87
CA SER A 25 9.83 12.94 -14.09
C SER A 25 8.92 12.69 -15.29
N GLY A 26 7.63 13.05 -15.20
CA GLY A 26 6.70 12.95 -16.33
C GLY A 26 6.98 13.94 -17.48
N HIS A 27 8.01 14.78 -17.34
CA HIS A 27 8.41 15.77 -18.32
C HIS A 27 9.69 15.32 -19.02
N ALA A 28 9.74 15.48 -20.35
CA ALA A 28 10.97 15.35 -21.11
C ALA A 28 11.92 16.50 -20.73
N SER A 29 13.19 16.19 -20.55
CA SER A 29 14.25 17.19 -20.42
C SER A 29 14.41 17.94 -21.74
N VAL A 30 14.50 19.28 -21.69
CA VAL A 30 14.79 20.13 -22.87
C VAL A 30 16.29 20.10 -23.19
N SER A 31 17.12 19.92 -22.17
CA SER A 31 18.56 19.69 -22.25
C SER A 31 19.02 18.75 -21.12
N GLY A 32 20.02 17.90 -21.37
CA GLY A 32 20.51 16.88 -20.43
C GLY A 32 19.97 15.47 -20.73
N PRO A 33 20.14 14.51 -19.81
CA PRO A 33 19.77 13.11 -20.02
C PRO A 33 18.29 12.93 -20.37
N ASP A 34 17.96 11.96 -21.23
CA ASP A 34 16.60 11.72 -21.72
C ASP A 34 15.61 11.38 -20.60
N MET A 35 16.10 10.75 -19.53
CA MET A 35 15.30 10.37 -18.38
C MET A 35 15.97 10.81 -17.10
N THR A 36 15.28 11.65 -16.34
CA THR A 36 15.77 12.19 -15.08
C THR A 36 14.85 11.82 -13.92
N PRO A 37 15.37 11.79 -12.68
CA PRO A 37 14.56 11.57 -11.50
C PRO A 37 13.55 12.70 -11.29
N VAL A 38 12.43 12.36 -10.65
CA VAL A 38 11.46 13.34 -10.18
C VAL A 38 12.08 14.21 -9.07
N LEU A 39 11.93 15.53 -9.21
CA LEU A 39 12.47 16.53 -8.30
C LEU A 39 11.36 17.29 -7.58
N THR A 40 11.65 17.76 -6.37
CA THR A 40 10.80 18.69 -5.61
C THR A 40 11.63 19.86 -5.11
N TRP A 41 10.99 21.00 -4.86
CA TRP A 41 11.64 22.16 -4.25
C TRP A 41 11.47 22.09 -2.73
N ARG A 42 12.57 21.90 -2.00
CA ARG A 42 12.57 21.77 -0.54
C ARG A 42 13.88 22.31 0.03
N ASN A 43 13.82 22.88 1.24
CA ASN A 43 14.98 23.45 1.93
C ASN A 43 15.81 24.44 1.07
N GLY A 44 15.14 25.19 0.20
CA GLY A 44 15.79 26.19 -0.67
C GLY A 44 16.53 25.63 -1.89
N LYS A 45 16.41 24.33 -2.19
CA LYS A 45 17.02 23.70 -3.37
C LYS A 45 16.07 22.72 -4.06
N GLN A 46 16.38 22.35 -5.30
CA GLN A 46 15.79 21.16 -5.91
C GLN A 46 16.49 19.92 -5.38
N GLU A 47 15.73 18.90 -5.02
CA GLU A 47 16.26 17.61 -4.60
C GLU A 47 15.36 16.47 -5.09
N VAL A 48 15.96 15.30 -5.28
CA VAL A 48 15.19 14.06 -5.56
C VAL A 48 14.30 13.68 -4.39
N PHE A 49 13.14 13.10 -4.70
CA PHE A 49 12.24 12.53 -3.70
C PHE A 49 11.50 11.32 -4.29
N LEU A 50 10.89 10.51 -3.44
CA LEU A 50 10.01 9.43 -3.87
C LEU A 50 8.55 9.83 -3.60
N PRO A 51 7.72 10.03 -4.63
CA PRO A 51 6.33 10.41 -4.44
C PRO A 51 5.58 9.34 -3.64
N GLY A 52 4.77 9.78 -2.66
CA GLY A 52 3.95 8.90 -1.84
C GLY A 52 2.94 8.11 -2.68
N SER A 53 2.48 8.69 -3.79
CA SER A 53 1.63 7.99 -4.77
C SER A 53 2.36 6.85 -5.48
N SER A 54 3.63 7.04 -5.85
CA SER A 54 4.46 5.99 -6.45
C SER A 54 4.75 4.86 -5.45
N LEU A 55 5.10 5.20 -4.21
CA LEU A 55 5.30 4.23 -3.14
C LEU A 55 4.02 3.44 -2.87
N LYS A 56 2.90 4.14 -2.68
CA LYS A 56 1.59 3.51 -2.44
C LYS A 56 1.16 2.61 -3.60
N GLY A 57 1.46 3.00 -4.85
CA GLY A 57 1.20 2.16 -6.02
C GLY A 57 2.03 0.88 -6.06
N VAL A 58 3.32 0.95 -5.70
CA VAL A 58 4.20 -0.23 -5.60
C VAL A 58 3.70 -1.18 -4.50
N VAL A 59 3.44 -0.64 -3.29
CA VAL A 59 2.91 -1.42 -2.14
C VAL A 59 1.58 -2.08 -2.52
N ARG A 60 0.67 -1.34 -3.17
CA ARG A 60 -0.62 -1.87 -3.63
C ARG A 60 -0.44 -3.03 -4.61
N SER A 61 0.32 -2.83 -5.68
CA SER A 61 0.52 -3.84 -6.73
C SER A 61 1.19 -5.11 -6.18
N HIS A 62 2.11 -4.95 -5.22
CA HIS A 62 2.75 -6.08 -4.56
C HIS A 62 1.76 -6.89 -3.71
N LEU A 63 0.95 -6.22 -2.89
CA LEU A 63 -0.09 -6.88 -2.10
C LEU A 63 -1.17 -7.54 -2.95
N GLU A 64 -1.56 -6.94 -4.08
CA GLU A 64 -2.50 -7.56 -5.02
C GLU A 64 -2.00 -8.94 -5.46
N LYS A 65 -0.71 -9.07 -5.80
CA LYS A 65 -0.11 -10.36 -6.17
C LYS A 65 -0.11 -11.35 -5.01
N ILE A 66 0.32 -10.93 -3.82
CA ILE A 66 0.35 -11.79 -2.63
C ILE A 66 -1.04 -12.34 -2.33
N VAL A 67 -2.07 -11.48 -2.32
CA VAL A 67 -3.44 -11.93 -2.04
C VAL A 67 -3.95 -12.86 -3.14
N CYS A 68 -3.68 -12.56 -4.42
CA CYS A 68 -4.01 -13.48 -5.52
C CYS A 68 -3.32 -14.85 -5.38
N SER A 69 -2.10 -14.89 -4.86
CA SER A 69 -1.38 -16.15 -4.56
C SER A 69 -1.97 -16.90 -3.36
N LEU A 70 -2.50 -16.20 -2.35
CA LEU A 70 -3.15 -16.83 -1.20
C LEU A 70 -4.51 -17.41 -1.54
N LYS A 71 -5.32 -16.67 -2.31
CA LYS A 71 -6.64 -17.11 -2.78
C LYS A 71 -7.03 -16.36 -4.06
N PRO A 72 -7.19 -17.06 -5.20
CA PRO A 72 -7.69 -16.46 -6.44
C PRO A 72 -9.07 -15.84 -6.26
N ARG A 73 -9.41 -14.86 -7.11
CA ARG A 73 -10.71 -14.16 -7.17
C ARG A 73 -11.09 -13.39 -5.91
N VAL A 74 -10.14 -13.14 -5.00
CA VAL A 74 -10.33 -12.24 -3.86
C VAL A 74 -10.10 -10.78 -4.26
N VAL A 75 -9.06 -10.50 -5.03
CA VAL A 75 -8.69 -9.15 -5.49
C VAL A 75 -9.47 -8.79 -6.74
N CYS A 76 -9.94 -7.55 -6.82
CA CYS A 76 -10.60 -7.06 -8.04
C CYS A 76 -9.59 -6.54 -9.07
N TYR A 77 -9.93 -6.62 -10.34
CA TYR A 77 -9.17 -5.96 -11.40
C TYR A 77 -9.73 -4.54 -11.64
N PRO A 78 -9.02 -3.45 -11.30
CA PRO A 78 -9.60 -2.10 -11.34
C PRO A 78 -9.75 -1.51 -12.74
N PHE A 79 -8.98 -2.00 -13.73
CA PHE A 79 -8.86 -1.41 -15.07
C PHE A 79 -9.66 -2.17 -16.14
N GLU A 80 -10.92 -2.50 -15.87
CA GLU A 80 -11.82 -3.06 -16.89
C GLU A 80 -12.07 -2.05 -18.02
N GLY A 81 -11.86 -2.44 -19.28
CA GLY A 81 -12.06 -1.59 -20.46
C GLY A 81 -12.86 -2.28 -21.57
N ASN A 82 -13.53 -1.48 -22.40
CA ASN A 82 -14.35 -1.97 -23.52
C ASN A 82 -13.54 -2.57 -24.69
N GLU A 83 -12.20 -2.44 -24.66
CA GLU A 83 -11.30 -2.86 -25.74
C GLU A 83 -10.47 -4.13 -25.39
N ASP A 84 -10.72 -4.74 -24.24
CA ASP A 84 -10.03 -5.98 -23.86
C ASP A 84 -10.43 -7.12 -24.80
N ARG A 85 -9.45 -7.88 -25.33
CA ARG A 85 -9.76 -9.11 -26.07
C ARG A 85 -10.35 -10.12 -25.09
N GLN A 86 -11.31 -10.94 -25.55
CA GLN A 86 -11.94 -11.95 -24.69
C GLN A 86 -10.92 -12.89 -24.02
N ALA A 87 -9.85 -13.26 -24.72
CA ALA A 87 -8.76 -14.06 -24.15
C ALA A 87 -8.06 -13.38 -22.94
N ASP A 88 -7.91 -12.05 -22.99
CA ASP A 88 -7.34 -11.28 -21.88
C ASP A 88 -8.31 -11.23 -20.70
N VAL A 89 -9.62 -11.15 -20.97
CA VAL A 89 -10.67 -11.21 -19.95
C VAL A 89 -10.69 -12.57 -19.26
N ASP A 90 -10.67 -13.66 -20.02
CA ASP A 90 -10.72 -15.03 -19.49
C ASP A 90 -9.49 -15.33 -18.62
N GLN A 91 -8.30 -14.92 -19.09
CA GLN A 91 -7.06 -15.07 -18.32
C GLN A 91 -7.09 -14.25 -17.03
N ARG A 92 -7.65 -13.02 -17.05
CA ARG A 92 -7.76 -12.19 -15.85
C ARG A 92 -8.76 -12.77 -14.85
N GLN A 93 -9.89 -13.32 -15.31
CA GLN A 93 -10.92 -13.90 -14.45
C GLN A 93 -10.45 -15.15 -13.68
N GLN A 94 -9.36 -15.79 -14.12
CA GLN A 94 -8.72 -16.85 -13.36
C GLN A 94 -8.20 -16.36 -11.99
N TYR A 95 -7.68 -15.14 -11.91
CA TYR A 95 -7.01 -14.61 -10.73
C TYR A 95 -7.78 -13.49 -10.04
N TYR A 96 -8.50 -12.68 -10.81
CA TYR A 96 -9.19 -11.50 -10.32
C TYR A 96 -10.71 -11.70 -10.38
N ARG A 97 -11.42 -11.06 -9.44
CA ARG A 97 -12.86 -10.83 -9.54
C ARG A 97 -13.14 -9.49 -10.24
N ASP A 98 -14.41 -9.27 -10.56
CA ASP A 98 -14.91 -8.04 -11.16
C ASP A 98 -14.50 -6.79 -10.35
N SER A 99 -14.24 -5.70 -11.06
CA SER A 99 -13.81 -4.40 -10.52
C SER A 99 -14.77 -3.91 -9.43
N CYS A 100 -14.23 -3.61 -8.23
CA CYS A 100 -15.05 -3.01 -7.17
C CYS A 100 -15.65 -1.67 -7.63
N GLY A 101 -14.82 -0.80 -8.21
CA GLY A 101 -15.27 0.50 -8.72
C GLY A 101 -16.23 0.36 -9.91
N GLY A 102 -15.93 -0.55 -10.84
CA GLY A 102 -16.79 -0.85 -11.98
C GLY A 102 -18.18 -1.31 -11.56
N MET A 103 -18.24 -2.25 -10.61
CA MET A 103 -19.48 -2.77 -10.03
C MET A 103 -20.34 -1.67 -9.40
N PHE A 104 -19.77 -0.82 -8.54
CA PHE A 104 -20.53 0.28 -7.92
C PHE A 104 -21.00 1.31 -8.96
N ASN A 105 -20.14 1.66 -9.92
CA ASN A 105 -20.51 2.59 -10.99
C ASN A 105 -21.67 2.04 -11.84
N GLN A 106 -21.64 0.75 -12.19
CA GLN A 106 -22.73 0.11 -12.93
C GLN A 106 -24.03 0.05 -12.12
N TYR A 107 -23.95 -0.28 -10.82
CA TYR A 107 -25.12 -0.31 -9.95
C TYR A 107 -25.78 1.07 -9.82
N GLY A 108 -24.96 2.12 -9.61
CA GLY A 108 -25.42 3.50 -9.50
C GLY A 108 -26.03 4.06 -10.79
N LYS A 109 -25.59 3.58 -11.96
CA LYS A 109 -26.17 3.98 -13.27
C LYS A 109 -27.57 3.42 -13.54
N ARG A 110 -28.05 2.45 -12.74
CA ARG A 110 -29.38 1.84 -12.96
C ARG A 110 -30.54 2.75 -12.55
N SER A 111 -30.35 3.60 -11.54
CA SER A 111 -31.35 4.58 -11.08
C SER A 111 -30.72 5.61 -10.15
N GLU A 112 -31.36 6.78 -10.02
CA GLU A 112 -30.99 7.79 -9.03
C GLU A 112 -31.04 7.27 -7.59
N ASP A 113 -32.03 6.43 -7.27
CA ASP A 113 -32.15 5.79 -5.96
C ASP A 113 -30.95 4.88 -5.63
N ASN A 114 -30.44 4.13 -6.62
CA ASN A 114 -29.26 3.30 -6.43
C ASN A 114 -28.02 4.14 -6.18
N ARG A 115 -27.85 5.24 -6.91
CA ARG A 115 -26.75 6.18 -6.69
C ARG A 115 -26.80 6.75 -5.28
N ARG A 116 -27.97 7.24 -4.85
CA ARG A 116 -28.19 7.74 -3.50
C ARG A 116 -27.91 6.68 -2.43
N ARG A 117 -28.31 5.43 -2.66
CA ARG A 117 -28.01 4.31 -1.74
C ARG A 117 -26.52 4.07 -1.57
N LEU A 118 -25.71 4.15 -2.64
CA LEU A 118 -24.25 3.99 -2.55
C LEU A 118 -23.62 5.11 -1.69
N GLU A 119 -24.11 6.34 -1.82
CA GLU A 119 -23.66 7.50 -1.05
C GLU A 119 -24.06 7.41 0.43
N GLU A 120 -25.28 6.95 0.73
CA GLU A 120 -25.79 6.80 2.09
C GLU A 120 -25.23 5.55 2.81
N ARG A 121 -25.02 4.45 2.09
CA ARG A 121 -24.61 3.13 2.64
C ARG A 121 -23.17 2.76 2.32
N THR A 122 -22.26 3.70 2.61
CA THR A 122 -20.81 3.47 2.46
C THR A 122 -20.25 2.28 3.27
N ASP A 123 -20.96 1.85 4.32
CA ASP A 123 -20.67 0.63 5.06
C ASP A 123 -20.83 -0.62 4.18
N LEU A 124 -21.89 -0.70 3.38
CA LEU A 124 -22.11 -1.78 2.42
C LEU A 124 -21.11 -1.73 1.26
N VAL A 125 -20.78 -0.54 0.77
CA VAL A 125 -19.77 -0.35 -0.29
C VAL A 125 -18.40 -0.86 0.18
N TYR A 126 -17.99 -0.52 1.41
CA TYR A 126 -16.76 -1.05 1.99
C TYR A 126 -16.85 -2.56 2.21
N ALA A 127 -17.98 -3.07 2.74
CA ALA A 127 -18.20 -4.49 2.97
C ALA A 127 -18.11 -5.31 1.67
N ALA A 128 -18.65 -4.82 0.57
CA ALA A 128 -18.64 -5.49 -0.73
C ALA A 128 -17.28 -5.41 -1.47
N SER A 129 -16.36 -4.57 -1.00
CA SER A 129 -15.06 -4.34 -1.62
C SER A 129 -14.04 -5.42 -1.28
N CYS A 130 -13.14 -5.70 -2.23
CA CYS A 130 -12.00 -6.59 -2.03
C CYS A 130 -11.06 -6.06 -0.94
N PRO A 131 -10.22 -6.91 -0.32
CA PRO A 131 -9.38 -6.50 0.80
C PRO A 131 -8.35 -5.42 0.42
N ILE A 132 -7.86 -5.43 -0.82
CA ILE A 132 -6.97 -4.39 -1.34
C ILE A 132 -7.70 -3.04 -1.42
N CYS A 133 -8.91 -2.98 -1.97
CA CYS A 133 -9.70 -1.75 -2.01
C CYS A 133 -10.06 -1.26 -0.60
N ARG A 134 -10.32 -2.16 0.36
CA ARG A 134 -10.55 -1.80 1.77
C ARG A 134 -9.35 -1.09 2.41
N LEU A 135 -8.12 -1.45 2.02
CA LEU A 135 -6.88 -0.82 2.50
C LEU A 135 -6.52 0.46 1.71
N PHE A 136 -6.51 0.39 0.38
CA PHE A 136 -5.99 1.44 -0.50
C PHE A 136 -7.03 2.43 -1.00
N GLY A 137 -8.31 2.09 -0.91
CA GLY A 137 -9.44 2.87 -1.39
C GLY A 137 -9.92 2.45 -2.78
N SER A 138 -11.08 2.99 -3.14
CA SER A 138 -11.71 2.85 -4.46
C SER A 138 -12.42 4.16 -4.82
N THR A 139 -13.12 4.21 -5.96
CA THR A 139 -13.96 5.36 -6.32
C THR A 139 -15.11 5.59 -5.34
N GLY A 140 -15.51 4.58 -4.55
CA GLY A 140 -16.59 4.70 -3.58
C GLY A 140 -16.16 5.17 -2.19
N PHE A 141 -14.86 5.12 -1.85
CA PHE A 141 -14.36 5.55 -0.54
C PHE A 141 -12.84 5.72 -0.52
N ILE A 142 -12.35 6.65 0.31
CA ILE A 142 -10.91 6.88 0.52
C ILE A 142 -10.22 5.69 1.21
N GLY A 143 -8.98 5.40 0.81
CA GLY A 143 -8.18 4.38 1.47
C GLY A 143 -7.84 4.71 2.93
N ARG A 144 -7.49 3.69 3.70
CA ARG A 144 -7.07 3.82 5.10
C ARG A 144 -5.58 4.01 5.27
N LEU A 145 -4.79 3.51 4.31
CA LEU A 145 -3.34 3.65 4.26
C LEU A 145 -2.93 4.94 3.55
N ALA A 146 -2.18 5.78 4.26
CA ALA A 146 -1.46 6.92 3.72
C ALA A 146 0.05 6.64 3.78
N ILE A 147 0.73 6.96 2.69
CA ILE A 147 2.20 6.96 2.60
C ILE A 147 2.57 8.36 2.12
N SER A 148 3.34 9.08 2.93
CA SER A 148 3.83 10.40 2.57
C SER A 148 4.91 10.33 1.50
N ASP A 149 5.21 11.45 0.87
CA ASP A 149 6.41 11.58 0.05
C ASP A 149 7.64 11.22 0.89
N ALA A 150 8.57 10.44 0.32
CA ALA A 150 9.85 10.15 0.94
C ALA A 150 10.87 11.20 0.51
N TYR A 151 11.42 11.91 1.49
CA TYR A 151 12.41 12.97 1.25
C TYR A 151 13.81 12.50 1.65
N LEU A 152 14.85 13.11 1.09
CA LEU A 152 16.23 12.76 1.38
C LEU A 152 16.53 12.83 2.89
N ALA A 153 17.23 11.80 3.36
CA ALA A 153 17.74 11.65 4.71
C ALA A 153 19.24 11.29 4.73
N SER A 154 19.91 11.52 3.61
CA SER A 154 21.35 11.48 3.38
C SER A 154 21.71 12.53 2.32
N ASP A 155 22.99 12.64 1.99
CA ASP A 155 23.41 13.42 0.84
C ASP A 155 22.83 12.84 -0.45
N GLU A 156 22.49 13.74 -1.36
CA GLU A 156 22.03 13.41 -2.70
C GLU A 156 23.22 12.94 -3.54
N LEU A 157 23.10 11.77 -4.14
CA LEU A 157 24.08 11.26 -5.09
C LEU A 157 23.36 10.76 -6.34
N LYS A 158 23.74 11.34 -7.49
CA LYS A 158 23.20 10.99 -8.80
C LYS A 158 24.35 10.55 -9.70
N GLU A 159 24.07 9.60 -10.59
CA GLU A 159 25.00 9.16 -11.62
C GLU A 159 24.30 9.15 -12.98
N GLN A 160 25.07 9.41 -14.04
CA GLN A 160 24.62 9.27 -15.42
C GLN A 160 24.98 7.87 -15.93
N ARG A 161 24.07 7.27 -16.70
CA ARG A 161 24.23 5.94 -17.27
C ARG A 161 23.75 5.92 -18.71
N ASP A 162 24.49 5.24 -19.56
CA ASP A 162 24.10 5.00 -20.95
C ASP A 162 23.27 3.72 -21.08
N GLY A 163 22.22 3.79 -21.89
CA GLY A 163 21.46 2.65 -22.39
C GLY A 163 21.61 2.53 -23.90
N VAL A 164 21.75 1.31 -24.41
CA VAL A 164 21.81 1.01 -25.83
C VAL A 164 20.83 -0.10 -26.17
N GLY A 165 20.00 0.11 -27.19
CA GLY A 165 19.26 -0.96 -27.85
C GLY A 165 20.18 -1.74 -28.78
N ILE A 166 20.31 -3.05 -28.59
CA ILE A 166 21.12 -3.93 -29.45
C ILE A 166 20.19 -4.53 -30.51
N ASP A 167 20.56 -4.37 -31.78
CA ASP A 167 19.91 -5.05 -32.88
C ASP A 167 20.29 -6.53 -32.88
N ARG A 168 19.28 -7.40 -32.82
CA ARG A 168 19.48 -8.86 -32.72
C ARG A 168 19.98 -9.49 -34.01
N LEU A 169 19.83 -8.83 -35.16
CA LEU A 169 20.35 -9.29 -36.45
C LEU A 169 21.84 -8.99 -36.59
N THR A 170 22.24 -7.76 -36.29
CA THR A 170 23.63 -7.30 -36.48
C THR A 170 24.51 -7.51 -35.26
N GLY A 171 23.92 -7.70 -34.07
CA GLY A 171 24.63 -7.73 -32.79
C GLY A 171 25.20 -6.38 -32.35
N GLY A 172 25.01 -5.32 -33.16
CA GLY A 172 25.51 -3.97 -32.91
C GLY A 172 24.49 -3.06 -32.22
N ALA A 173 24.93 -1.86 -31.86
CA ALA A 173 24.05 -0.81 -31.38
C ALA A 173 23.06 -0.40 -32.49
N SER A 174 21.77 -0.41 -32.18
CA SER A 174 20.71 0.02 -33.09
C SER A 174 20.72 1.54 -33.23
N HIS A 175 20.56 2.03 -34.46
CA HIS A 175 20.60 3.45 -34.77
C HIS A 175 19.47 4.20 -34.06
N GLY A 176 19.80 5.25 -33.29
CA GLY A 176 18.82 6.04 -32.52
C GLY A 176 18.31 5.36 -31.25
N ALA A 177 18.87 4.20 -30.86
CA ALA A 177 18.50 3.48 -29.64
C ALA A 177 19.48 3.70 -28.47
N LYS A 178 20.39 4.68 -28.59
CA LYS A 178 21.16 5.18 -27.45
C LYS A 178 20.26 6.14 -26.66
N PHE A 179 20.23 5.98 -25.35
CA PHE A 179 19.54 6.91 -24.45
C PHE A 179 20.34 7.09 -23.18
N GLU A 180 20.22 8.26 -22.57
CA GLU A 180 20.95 8.63 -21.35
C GLU A 180 19.98 8.69 -20.16
N LEU A 181 20.41 8.11 -19.04
CA LEU A 181 19.65 8.05 -17.80
C LEU A 181 20.41 8.79 -16.72
N GLU A 182 19.79 9.73 -16.03
CA GLU A 182 20.24 10.15 -14.70
C GLU A 182 19.50 9.31 -13.66
N VAL A 183 20.23 8.70 -12.72
CA VAL A 183 19.66 7.86 -11.67
C VAL A 183 20.19 8.28 -10.31
N VAL A 184 19.41 8.02 -9.26
CA VAL A 184 19.88 8.12 -7.88
C VAL A 184 20.81 6.94 -7.62
N SER A 185 22.04 7.20 -7.18
CA SER A 185 23.05 6.16 -6.93
C SER A 185 22.72 5.31 -5.70
N THR A 186 23.44 4.22 -5.53
CA THR A 186 23.38 3.36 -4.34
C THR A 186 23.81 4.10 -3.07
N GLY A 187 23.20 3.76 -1.94
CA GLY A 187 23.53 4.32 -0.62
C GLY A 187 22.77 5.60 -0.25
N VAL A 188 21.90 6.09 -1.12
CA VAL A 188 21.06 7.25 -0.86
C VAL A 188 19.84 6.84 -0.03
N ALA A 189 19.59 7.56 1.05
CA ALA A 189 18.52 7.28 1.98
C ALA A 189 17.39 8.32 1.89
N PHE A 190 16.17 7.83 2.00
CA PHE A 190 14.94 8.61 2.06
C PHE A 190 14.14 8.24 3.31
N GLU A 191 13.40 9.20 3.87
CA GLU A 191 12.47 8.96 4.98
C GLU A 191 11.05 9.33 4.58
N THR A 192 10.11 8.44 4.87
CA THR A 192 8.66 8.63 4.69
C THR A 192 7.90 8.20 5.93
N ASP A 193 6.69 8.73 6.10
CA ASP A 193 5.76 8.29 7.12
C ASP A 193 4.67 7.42 6.51
N ILE A 194 4.39 6.32 7.20
CA ILE A 194 3.23 5.48 6.93
C ILE A 194 2.22 5.71 8.04
N HIS A 195 0.96 5.94 7.65
CA HIS A 195 -0.14 6.11 8.58
C HIS A 195 -1.35 5.30 8.13
N LEU A 196 -1.86 4.45 9.01
CA LEU A 196 -3.00 3.60 8.79
C LEU A 196 -4.09 3.93 9.83
N ARG A 197 -5.28 4.30 9.37
CA ARG A 197 -6.40 4.68 10.24
C ARG A 197 -7.49 3.61 10.26
N ASN A 198 -8.13 3.42 11.42
CA ASN A 198 -9.24 2.50 11.63
C ASN A 198 -8.90 1.11 11.05
N PHE A 199 -7.75 0.54 11.40
CA PHE A 199 -7.27 -0.69 10.81
C PHE A 199 -7.98 -1.92 11.39
N GLU A 200 -8.22 -2.91 10.54
CA GLU A 200 -8.42 -4.30 10.96
C GLU A 200 -7.04 -4.97 11.12
N ILE A 201 -6.89 -5.97 11.98
CA ILE A 201 -5.57 -6.56 12.28
C ILE A 201 -4.93 -7.17 11.03
N TRP A 202 -5.68 -7.86 10.18
CA TRP A 202 -5.16 -8.40 8.92
C TRP A 202 -4.61 -7.32 7.97
N GLN A 203 -5.03 -6.06 8.11
CA GLN A 203 -4.46 -4.94 7.35
C GLN A 203 -3.07 -4.55 7.88
N LEU A 204 -2.83 -4.70 9.19
CA LEU A 204 -1.47 -4.61 9.74
C LEU A 204 -0.61 -5.75 9.21
N GLY A 205 -1.14 -6.97 9.14
CA GLY A 205 -0.43 -8.11 8.55
C GLY A 205 -0.01 -7.86 7.11
N MET A 206 -0.90 -7.33 6.27
CA MET A 206 -0.55 -6.88 4.91
C MET A 206 0.60 -5.87 4.90
N LEU A 207 0.51 -4.83 5.74
CA LEU A 207 1.56 -3.82 5.83
C LEU A 207 2.89 -4.46 6.25
N PHE A 208 2.88 -5.35 7.23
CA PHE A 208 4.06 -6.03 7.72
C PHE A 208 4.71 -6.96 6.69
N VAL A 209 3.93 -7.69 5.90
CA VAL A 209 4.47 -8.48 4.77
C VAL A 209 5.20 -7.57 3.80
N VAL A 210 4.61 -6.44 3.41
CA VAL A 210 5.27 -5.51 2.49
C VAL A 210 6.53 -4.92 3.10
N LEU A 211 6.50 -4.53 4.38
CA LEU A 211 7.67 -3.99 5.06
C LEU A 211 8.81 -5.02 5.14
N GLN A 212 8.48 -6.28 5.38
CA GLN A 212 9.44 -7.37 5.33
C GLN A 212 9.99 -7.58 3.91
N ASP A 213 9.14 -7.61 2.89
CA ASP A 213 9.57 -7.78 1.50
C ASP A 213 10.42 -6.59 0.99
N MET A 214 10.20 -5.38 1.52
CA MET A 214 11.09 -4.23 1.28
C MET A 214 12.41 -4.40 2.03
N GLN A 215 12.40 -4.90 3.27
CA GLN A 215 13.61 -5.18 4.04
C GLN A 215 14.49 -6.23 3.34
N ASP A 216 13.86 -7.26 2.78
CA ASP A 216 14.47 -8.38 2.06
C ASP A 216 14.82 -8.05 0.59
N GLU A 217 14.71 -6.77 0.18
CA GLU A 217 15.01 -6.27 -1.17
C GLU A 217 14.19 -6.90 -2.31
N LEU A 218 13.04 -7.49 -2.00
CA LEU A 218 12.15 -8.14 -2.98
C LEU A 218 11.30 -7.14 -3.77
N ILE A 219 11.19 -5.90 -3.27
CA ILE A 219 10.39 -4.84 -3.88
C ILE A 219 11.29 -3.82 -4.57
N HIS A 220 11.12 -3.69 -5.89
CA HIS A 220 11.79 -2.64 -6.66
C HIS A 220 10.88 -1.43 -6.89
N ILE A 221 11.44 -0.23 -6.81
CA ILE A 221 10.75 1.05 -6.99
C ILE A 221 11.13 1.70 -8.35
N GLY A 222 10.16 2.36 -8.99
CA GLY A 222 10.41 3.17 -10.17
C GLY A 222 10.48 2.37 -11.49
N SER A 223 11.32 2.84 -12.40
CA SER A 223 11.46 2.33 -13.77
C SER A 223 12.68 1.44 -13.94
N GLY A 224 12.74 0.65 -15.02
CA GLY A 224 13.89 -0.22 -15.30
C GLY A 224 14.09 -1.39 -14.33
N ARG A 225 13.03 -1.79 -13.61
CA ARG A 225 13.05 -2.82 -12.54
C ARG A 225 13.63 -4.17 -12.96
N SER A 226 13.44 -4.57 -14.23
CA SER A 226 13.99 -5.80 -14.82
C SER A 226 15.39 -5.64 -15.42
N ARG A 227 15.93 -4.41 -15.42
CA ARG A 227 17.22 -4.05 -16.02
C ARG A 227 18.24 -3.62 -14.97
N GLY A 228 18.04 -4.05 -13.72
CA GLY A 228 18.95 -3.77 -12.61
C GLY A 228 18.71 -2.45 -11.87
N LEU A 229 17.67 -1.68 -12.22
CA LEU A 229 17.30 -0.46 -11.50
C LEU A 229 16.24 -0.72 -10.42
N GLY A 230 16.14 0.19 -9.46
CA GLY A 230 15.05 0.28 -8.51
C GLY A 230 15.20 -0.56 -7.25
N LYS A 231 16.36 -1.19 -7.04
CA LYS A 231 16.64 -1.98 -5.84
C LYS A 231 16.75 -1.08 -4.62
N VAL A 232 15.99 -1.41 -3.58
CA VAL A 232 15.97 -0.70 -2.31
C VAL A 232 15.85 -1.71 -1.17
N THR A 233 16.33 -1.32 0.00
CA THR A 233 15.94 -1.91 1.29
C THR A 233 15.19 -0.88 2.12
N ALA A 234 14.32 -1.31 3.03
CA ALA A 234 13.63 -0.41 3.94
C ALA A 234 13.54 -0.95 5.37
N THR A 235 13.67 -0.07 6.36
CA THR A 235 13.59 -0.41 7.78
C THR A 235 12.74 0.59 8.54
N ILE A 236 11.99 0.12 9.53
CA ILE A 236 11.28 1.00 10.47
C ILE A 236 12.34 1.71 11.31
N LYS A 237 12.27 3.04 11.36
CA LYS A 237 13.22 3.85 12.12
C LYS A 237 12.99 3.63 13.63
N GLU A 238 13.99 3.10 14.32
CA GLU A 238 13.90 2.81 15.77
C GLU A 238 13.97 4.06 16.64
N GLN A 239 14.72 5.07 16.19
CA GLN A 239 14.86 6.34 16.90
C GLN A 239 13.85 7.37 16.37
N GLY A 240 13.23 8.09 17.28
CA GLY A 240 12.25 9.12 16.95
C GLY A 240 12.37 10.36 17.82
N SER A 241 11.41 11.26 17.62
CA SER A 241 11.22 12.42 18.49
C SER A 241 10.04 12.16 19.43
N GLU A 242 9.86 13.02 20.43
CA GLU A 242 8.64 12.99 21.24
C GLU A 242 7.37 13.11 20.37
N ALA A 243 7.46 13.92 19.30
CA ALA A 243 6.39 14.11 18.32
C ALA A 243 6.04 12.83 17.56
N ARG A 244 7.07 12.10 17.12
CA ARG A 244 6.99 10.87 16.33
C ARG A 244 7.98 9.86 16.89
N PRO A 245 7.54 9.02 17.84
CA PRO A 245 8.40 8.00 18.41
C PRO A 245 8.82 7.02 17.32
N GLY A 246 10.03 6.47 17.45
CA GLY A 246 10.49 5.43 16.55
C GLY A 246 9.83 4.08 16.86
N GLY A 247 10.04 3.11 15.98
CA GLY A 247 9.35 1.83 16.01
C GLY A 247 7.98 1.89 15.34
N PHE A 248 7.18 0.86 15.59
CA PHE A 248 5.81 0.78 15.11
C PHE A 248 4.87 1.22 16.22
N VAL A 249 4.00 2.19 15.94
CA VAL A 249 3.19 2.81 16.98
C VAL A 249 1.73 2.56 16.68
N THR A 250 0.99 2.02 17.64
CA THR A 250 -0.48 2.03 17.58
C THR A 250 -1.02 3.06 18.55
N SER A 251 -2.18 3.62 18.23
CA SER A 251 -2.84 4.56 19.13
C SER A 251 -4.35 4.46 19.06
N ILE A 252 -4.99 4.73 20.18
CA ILE A 252 -6.44 4.72 20.40
C ILE A 252 -6.82 5.98 21.18
N ILE A 253 -8.10 6.31 21.23
CA ILE A 253 -8.59 7.38 22.10
C ILE A 253 -8.51 6.95 23.57
N ARG A 254 -8.07 7.85 24.47
CA ARG A 254 -7.95 7.60 25.92
C ARG A 254 -9.24 7.05 26.52
N GLN A 255 -9.11 6.32 27.63
CA GLN A 255 -10.21 5.60 28.33
C GLN A 255 -10.80 4.45 27.51
N SER A 256 -10.00 3.87 26.61
CA SER A 256 -10.35 2.70 25.83
C SER A 256 -10.44 1.42 26.69
N GLU A 257 -11.34 0.51 26.35
CA GLU A 257 -11.51 -0.80 27.01
C GLU A 257 -10.45 -1.84 26.59
N GLU A 258 -9.50 -1.48 25.71
CA GLU A 258 -8.53 -2.41 25.13
C GLU A 258 -7.54 -2.97 26.17
N PRO A 259 -7.61 -4.29 26.48
CA PRO A 259 -6.77 -4.91 27.50
C PRO A 259 -5.28 -4.74 27.23
N ALA A 260 -4.47 -4.72 28.30
CA ALA A 260 -3.00 -4.70 28.29
C ALA A 260 -2.39 -5.62 27.20
N GLN A 261 -2.85 -6.87 27.21
CA GLN A 261 -2.34 -8.00 26.45
C GLN A 261 -3.02 -8.20 25.10
N GLN A 262 -3.97 -7.34 24.71
CA GLN A 262 -4.64 -7.47 23.42
C GLN A 262 -4.42 -6.25 22.55
N LEU A 263 -4.40 -6.45 21.24
CA LEU A 263 -4.53 -5.39 20.23
C LEU A 263 -5.82 -5.62 19.44
N TRP A 264 -6.72 -4.64 19.46
CA TRP A 264 -8.01 -4.69 18.79
C TRP A 264 -7.95 -3.99 17.44
N GLY A 265 -8.41 -4.69 16.42
CA GLY A 265 -8.73 -4.11 15.12
C GLY A 265 -10.13 -3.51 15.11
N LEU A 266 -10.46 -2.85 14.01
CA LEU A 266 -11.71 -2.14 13.79
C LEU A 266 -12.94 -3.02 14.08
N GLY A 267 -12.93 -4.29 13.66
CA GLY A 267 -14.09 -5.14 13.80
C GLY A 267 -14.46 -5.42 15.26
N ARG A 268 -13.45 -5.57 16.12
CA ARG A 268 -13.65 -5.71 17.57
C ARG A 268 -14.14 -4.39 18.19
N TRP A 269 -13.64 -3.25 17.74
CA TRP A 269 -14.09 -1.93 18.19
C TRP A 269 -15.55 -1.62 17.86
N LEU A 270 -16.06 -2.13 16.73
CA LEU A 270 -17.43 -1.88 16.30
C LEU A 270 -18.42 -2.87 16.93
N HIS A 271 -18.05 -4.15 17.06
CA HIS A 271 -18.87 -5.21 17.66
C HIS A 271 -20.29 -5.38 17.05
N ASP A 272 -20.56 -4.78 15.88
CA ASP A 272 -21.87 -4.80 15.21
C ASP A 272 -21.82 -5.41 13.80
N LYS A 273 -20.64 -5.87 13.36
CA LYS A 273 -20.35 -6.40 12.01
C LYS A 273 -20.60 -5.40 10.87
N SER A 274 -20.80 -4.12 11.18
CA SER A 274 -20.86 -3.07 10.17
C SER A 274 -19.57 -3.05 9.36
N TYR A 275 -19.62 -2.55 8.12
CA TYR A 275 -18.49 -2.57 7.20
C TYR A 275 -17.98 -3.99 6.85
N GLY A 276 -18.71 -5.05 7.19
CA GLY A 276 -18.30 -6.42 6.90
C GLY A 276 -16.98 -6.79 7.57
N THR A 277 -16.75 -6.29 8.78
CA THR A 277 -15.61 -6.60 9.63
C THR A 277 -15.85 -7.87 10.46
N TRP A 278 -14.79 -8.47 10.95
CA TRP A 278 -14.86 -9.65 11.83
C TRP A 278 -14.99 -9.27 13.31
N ALA A 279 -15.82 -9.99 14.07
CA ALA A 279 -16.04 -9.70 15.49
C ALA A 279 -14.85 -10.15 16.38
N ASP A 280 -14.10 -11.13 15.91
CA ASP A 280 -12.86 -11.68 16.44
C ASP A 280 -11.61 -10.98 15.88
N ASP A 281 -11.74 -9.71 15.48
CA ASP A 281 -10.65 -8.87 14.94
C ASP A 281 -9.76 -8.33 16.07
N TYR A 282 -8.99 -9.21 16.70
CA TYR A 282 -7.99 -8.85 17.71
C TYR A 282 -6.79 -9.81 17.68
N LEU A 283 -5.69 -9.41 18.33
CA LEU A 283 -4.52 -10.26 18.62
C LEU A 283 -4.29 -10.35 20.12
N GLU A 284 -3.88 -11.52 20.57
CA GLU A 284 -3.18 -11.68 21.84
C GLU A 284 -1.70 -11.32 21.64
N LEU A 285 -1.21 -10.42 22.48
CA LEU A 285 0.15 -9.91 22.45
C LEU A 285 1.01 -10.68 23.46
N LYS A 286 2.06 -11.34 22.97
CA LYS A 286 3.11 -11.89 23.85
C LYS A 286 3.83 -10.78 24.62
N GLN A 287 3.98 -9.61 23.99
CA GLN A 287 4.55 -8.40 24.59
C GLN A 287 3.69 -7.17 24.25
N SER A 288 3.23 -6.45 25.28
CA SER A 288 2.21 -5.39 25.15
C SER A 288 2.67 -4.08 24.49
N GLY A 289 3.98 -3.91 24.27
CA GLY A 289 4.59 -2.63 23.90
C GLY A 289 4.53 -1.59 25.03
N GLU A 290 5.36 -0.56 24.95
CA GLU A 290 5.35 0.51 25.95
C GLU A 290 4.11 1.40 25.76
N ARG A 291 3.28 1.52 26.80
CA ARG A 291 2.09 2.38 26.79
C ARG A 291 2.37 3.76 27.35
N SER A 292 2.01 4.78 26.59
CA SER A 292 2.08 6.17 27.05
C SER A 292 0.85 6.98 26.62
N ASN A 293 0.52 7.99 27.41
CA ASN A 293 -0.62 8.85 27.15
C ASN A 293 -0.15 10.17 26.52
N ARG A 294 -0.75 10.57 25.39
CA ARG A 294 -0.39 11.83 24.70
C ARG A 294 -1.62 12.55 24.14
N GLY A 295 -1.97 13.69 24.71
CA GLY A 295 -3.20 14.42 24.38
C GLY A 295 -4.43 13.54 24.64
N ILE A 296 -5.35 13.41 23.69
CA ILE A 296 -6.51 12.50 23.82
C ILE A 296 -6.20 11.04 23.44
N ARG A 297 -4.92 10.69 23.17
CA ARG A 297 -4.54 9.36 22.70
C ARG A 297 -3.80 8.56 23.77
N THR A 298 -4.03 7.25 23.79
CA THR A 298 -3.16 6.25 24.40
C THR A 298 -2.37 5.60 23.28
N ARG A 299 -1.04 5.59 23.38
CA ARG A 299 -0.12 5.03 22.38
C ARG A 299 0.53 3.78 22.92
N ARG A 300 0.84 2.85 22.02
CA ARG A 300 1.71 1.70 22.26
C ARG A 300 2.86 1.74 21.27
N ILE A 301 4.08 1.65 21.77
CA ILE A 301 5.28 1.62 20.93
C ILE A 301 5.80 0.18 20.92
N PHE A 302 5.94 -0.37 19.72
CA PHE A 302 6.49 -1.69 19.48
C PHE A 302 7.88 -1.57 18.83
N GLN A 303 8.89 -2.11 19.51
CA GLN A 303 10.29 -2.16 19.09
C GLN A 303 10.88 -3.53 19.48
N GLY A 304 12.03 -3.89 18.90
CA GLY A 304 12.73 -5.14 19.21
C GLY A 304 11.80 -6.37 19.14
N GLU A 305 11.88 -7.22 20.15
CA GLU A 305 11.07 -8.45 20.23
C GLU A 305 9.56 -8.19 20.22
N ALA A 306 9.09 -7.10 20.82
CA ALA A 306 7.67 -6.76 20.82
C ALA A 306 7.17 -6.46 19.41
N LEU A 307 7.98 -5.80 18.58
CA LEU A 307 7.66 -5.57 17.17
C LEU A 307 7.69 -6.86 16.36
N THR A 308 8.70 -7.72 16.58
CA THR A 308 8.79 -9.03 15.92
C THR A 308 7.56 -9.89 16.23
N SER A 309 7.18 -9.99 17.51
CA SER A 309 6.01 -10.77 17.91
C SER A 309 4.70 -10.20 17.35
N LEU A 310 4.56 -8.88 17.29
CA LEU A 310 3.38 -8.24 16.68
C LEU A 310 3.33 -8.54 15.17
N ARG A 311 4.48 -8.46 14.49
CA ARG A 311 4.62 -8.74 13.06
C ARG A 311 4.13 -10.16 12.75
N GLU A 312 4.69 -11.16 13.43
CA GLU A 312 4.32 -12.58 13.25
C GLU A 312 2.82 -12.80 13.42
N ALA A 313 2.25 -12.38 14.55
CA ALA A 313 0.84 -12.60 14.86
C ALA A 313 -0.10 -11.89 13.87
N ALA A 314 0.24 -10.68 13.43
CA ALA A 314 -0.55 -9.95 12.45
C ALA A 314 -0.46 -10.59 11.04
N VAL A 315 0.70 -11.11 10.65
CA VAL A 315 0.91 -11.81 9.37
C VAL A 315 0.12 -13.13 9.34
N ASP A 316 0.14 -13.91 10.42
CA ASP A 316 -0.63 -15.14 10.53
C ASP A 316 -2.13 -14.88 10.35
N GLN A 317 -2.64 -13.86 11.07
CA GLN A 317 -4.05 -13.49 10.94
C GLN A 317 -4.37 -12.97 9.52
N PHE A 318 -3.46 -12.22 8.88
CA PHE A 318 -3.62 -11.82 7.49
C PHE A 318 -3.79 -13.03 6.56
N ILE A 319 -2.92 -14.04 6.66
CA ILE A 319 -3.00 -15.25 5.83
C ILE A 319 -4.31 -15.98 6.06
N GLU A 320 -4.71 -16.15 7.32
CA GLU A 320 -5.97 -16.81 7.70
C GLU A 320 -7.18 -16.07 7.10
N ARG A 321 -7.28 -14.75 7.29
CA ARG A 321 -8.39 -13.94 6.79
C ARG A 321 -8.47 -13.91 5.27
N MET A 322 -7.35 -13.92 4.55
CA MET A 322 -7.36 -13.97 3.09
C MET A 322 -7.85 -15.32 2.56
N ARG A 323 -7.42 -16.44 3.19
CA ARG A 323 -7.89 -17.78 2.82
C ARG A 323 -9.38 -17.97 3.13
N ALA A 324 -9.84 -17.40 4.24
CA ALA A 324 -11.24 -17.40 4.63
C ALA A 324 -12.07 -16.27 3.97
N TRP A 325 -11.49 -15.49 3.04
CA TRP A 325 -12.17 -14.33 2.48
C TRP A 325 -13.45 -14.76 1.74
N PRO A 326 -14.62 -14.14 2.02
CA PRO A 326 -15.88 -14.59 1.43
C PRO A 326 -15.95 -14.26 -0.07
N GLU A 327 -16.43 -15.22 -0.86
CA GLU A 327 -16.48 -15.12 -2.33
C GLU A 327 -17.65 -14.27 -2.84
N ASP A 328 -18.70 -14.13 -2.02
CA ASP A 328 -20.01 -13.60 -2.44
C ASP A 328 -20.36 -12.21 -1.89
N LEU A 329 -19.38 -11.45 -1.41
CA LEU A 329 -19.60 -10.14 -0.76
C LEU A 329 -20.34 -9.10 -1.64
N ALA A 330 -20.42 -9.34 -2.93
CA ALA A 330 -20.94 -8.41 -3.93
C ALA A 330 -22.27 -8.83 -4.58
N ARG A 331 -22.90 -9.93 -4.14
CA ARG A 331 -24.13 -10.45 -4.79
C ARG A 331 -25.22 -9.39 -4.96
N GLU A 332 -25.38 -8.49 -4.00
CA GLU A 332 -26.37 -7.40 -4.07
C GLU A 332 -26.07 -6.36 -5.17
N PHE A 333 -24.79 -6.14 -5.49
CA PHE A 333 -24.33 -5.15 -6.45
C PHE A 333 -24.01 -5.75 -7.83
N ALA A 334 -24.14 -7.07 -7.98
CA ALA A 334 -23.81 -7.78 -9.21
C ALA A 334 -24.69 -7.32 -10.40
N PRO A 335 -24.17 -7.37 -11.64
CA PRO A 335 -24.95 -7.19 -12.87
C PRO A 335 -26.16 -8.14 -12.93
N ALA A 336 -27.30 -7.65 -13.41
CA ALA A 336 -28.45 -8.52 -13.66
C ALA A 336 -28.07 -9.54 -14.76
N GLY A 337 -28.03 -10.84 -14.44
CA GLY A 337 -27.77 -11.92 -15.41
C GLY A 337 -26.62 -12.88 -15.07
N ARG A 338 -25.82 -12.61 -14.02
CA ARG A 338 -24.88 -13.58 -13.44
C ARG A 338 -25.43 -14.02 -12.08
N ARG A 339 -26.28 -15.05 -12.05
CA ARG A 339 -26.70 -15.75 -10.83
C ARG A 339 -25.90 -17.02 -10.66
#